data_AF-A0A1M5YEI0-F1
#
_entry.id   AF-A0A1M5YEI0-F1
#
_cell.length_a   1.000
_cell.length_b   1.000
_cell.length_c   1.000
_cell.angle_alpha   90.00
_cell.angle_beta   90.00
_cell.angle_gamma   90.00
#
_symmetry.space_group_name_H-M   'P 1'
#
loop_
_entity.id
_entity.type
_entity.pdbx_description
1 polymer ?
#
loop_
_entity_poly.entity_id
_entity_poly.type
_entity_poly.pdbx_seq_one_letter_code
_entity_poly.pdbx_strand_id
1 'polypeptide(L)'
;MNITIAPIKPKDREQLVQIIKRQKNFLKCEIDIAIEVIDATFHPKEDYRVLAAADPQQRMLGFVSYGPIPLTENRFDLYWIAVDPQQGRHGIGTMLLAEMEKRLSANTPVHIYIDTSSTEGYLPARRFYEKQGYEIVAHMQDFYRNGDDKIVYRKVC
;
A
#
# COMPACT_ATOMS: atom_id res chain seq x y z
N MET A 1 14.89 16.73 2.51
CA MET A 1 13.92 16.44 3.60
C MET A 1 14.34 15.10 4.19
N ASN A 2 14.59 15.02 5.50
CA ASN A 2 15.01 13.78 6.13
C ASN A 2 13.76 12.98 6.53
N ILE A 3 13.40 11.97 5.73
CA ILE A 3 12.20 11.14 5.95
C ILE A 3 12.65 9.81 6.53
N THR A 4 11.98 9.36 7.59
CA THR A 4 12.18 8.03 8.18
C THR A 4 11.02 7.12 7.81
N ILE A 5 11.30 5.83 7.62
CA ILE A 5 10.27 4.80 7.38
C ILE A 5 10.38 3.73 8.45
N ALA A 6 9.28 3.49 9.17
CA ALA A 6 9.25 2.56 10.29
C ALA A 6 7.88 1.90 10.46
N PRO A 7 7.79 0.76 11.17
CA PRO A 7 6.51 0.18 11.57
C PRO A 7 5.73 1.16 12.45
N ILE A 8 4.42 1.17 12.28
CA ILE A 8 3.53 2.07 13.01
C ILE A 8 3.36 1.65 14.47
N LYS A 9 3.02 2.62 15.34
CA LYS A 9 2.65 2.41 16.74
C LYS A 9 1.20 2.87 16.96
N PRO A 10 0.52 2.43 18.04
CA PRO A 10 -0.87 2.82 18.30
C PRO A 10 -1.11 4.34 18.29
N LYS A 11 -0.13 5.13 18.73
CA LYS A 11 -0.18 6.61 18.71
C LYS A 11 -0.22 7.23 17.30
N ASP A 12 0.23 6.50 16.27
CA ASP A 12 0.32 6.99 14.90
C ASP A 12 -1.00 6.82 14.13
N ARG A 13 -1.91 5.99 14.67
CA ARG A 13 -3.21 5.64 14.08
C ARG A 13 -3.98 6.85 13.58
N GLU A 14 -4.17 7.85 14.43
CA GLU A 14 -5.02 9.00 14.08
C GLU A 14 -4.46 9.76 12.86
N GLN A 15 -3.14 9.95 12.76
CA GLN A 15 -2.55 10.62 11.61
C GLN A 15 -2.76 9.82 10.31
N LEU A 16 -2.65 8.49 10.37
CA LEU A 16 -2.87 7.60 9.22
C LEU A 16 -4.35 7.61 8.78
N VAL A 17 -5.28 7.61 9.73
CA VAL A 17 -6.72 7.75 9.46
C VAL A 17 -7.01 9.06 8.72
N GLN A 18 -6.37 10.16 9.12
CA GLN A 18 -6.52 11.44 8.42
C GLN A 18 -5.98 11.39 6.98
N ILE A 19 -4.88 10.68 6.73
CA ILE A 19 -4.35 10.46 5.37
C ILE A 19 -5.36 9.71 4.51
N ILE A 20 -5.95 8.63 5.04
CA ILE A 20 -6.96 7.83 4.34
C ILE A 20 -8.18 8.69 3.98
N LYS A 21 -8.72 9.43 4.97
CA LYS A 21 -9.91 10.26 4.77
C LYS A 21 -9.71 11.39 3.76
N ARG A 22 -8.47 11.78 3.47
CA ARG A 22 -8.14 12.81 2.47
C ARG A 22 -7.99 12.24 1.06
N GLN A 23 -7.96 10.91 0.89
CA GLN A 23 -7.88 10.30 -0.43
C GLN A 23 -9.19 10.50 -1.19
N LYS A 24 -9.10 10.94 -2.45
CA LYS A 24 -10.28 11.25 -3.27
C LYS A 24 -10.92 10.01 -3.91
N ASN A 25 -10.16 8.93 -4.05
CA ASN A 25 -10.59 7.74 -4.77
C ASN A 25 -11.21 6.67 -3.86
N PHE A 26 -11.23 6.88 -2.54
CA PHE A 26 -11.76 5.88 -1.61
C PHE A 26 -13.25 6.12 -1.40
N LEU A 27 -14.04 5.07 -1.56
CA LEU A 27 -15.41 4.97 -1.10
C LEU A 27 -15.45 4.92 0.42
N LYS A 28 -16.60 5.25 1.02
CA LYS A 28 -16.76 5.23 2.48
C LYS A 28 -16.45 3.86 3.08
N CYS A 29 -16.95 2.78 2.47
CA CYS A 29 -16.66 1.42 2.92
C CYS A 29 -15.18 1.05 2.80
N GLU A 30 -14.48 1.57 1.78
CA GLU A 30 -13.04 1.34 1.61
C GLU A 30 -12.22 2.07 2.67
N ILE A 31 -12.67 3.25 3.11
CA ILE A 31 -12.09 3.96 4.26
C ILE A 31 -12.22 3.10 5.52
N ASP A 32 -13.42 2.57 5.79
CA ASP A 32 -13.67 1.76 6.98
C ASP A 32 -12.77 0.50 6.99
N ILE A 33 -12.66 -0.21 5.85
CA ILE A 33 -11.77 -1.38 5.70
C ILE A 33 -10.29 -0.98 5.87
N ALA A 34 -9.85 0.13 5.28
CA ALA A 34 -8.46 0.57 5.42
C ALA A 34 -8.11 0.91 6.88
N ILE A 35 -9.06 1.43 7.65
CA ILE A 35 -8.90 1.67 9.09
C ILE A 35 -8.84 0.35 9.85
N GLU A 36 -9.70 -0.63 9.53
CA GLU A 36 -9.64 -1.98 10.12
C GLU A 36 -8.29 -2.65 9.88
N VAL A 37 -7.71 -2.53 8.68
CA VAL A 37 -6.36 -3.07 8.37
C VAL A 37 -5.28 -2.39 9.22
N ILE A 38 -5.37 -1.07 9.44
CA ILE A 38 -4.46 -0.37 10.36
C ILE A 38 -4.63 -0.90 11.78
N ASP A 39 -5.87 -1.09 12.24
CA ASP A 39 -6.13 -1.56 13.60
C ASP A 39 -5.68 -3.01 13.80
N ALA A 40 -5.83 -3.84 12.78
CA ALA A 40 -5.41 -5.23 12.78
C ALA A 40 -3.89 -5.39 12.95
N THR A 41 -3.07 -4.46 12.42
CA THR A 41 -1.60 -4.53 12.56
C THR A 41 -1.10 -4.40 14.01
N PHE A 42 -1.93 -3.91 14.93
CA PHE A 42 -1.62 -3.85 16.36
C PHE A 42 -1.96 -5.15 17.10
N HIS A 43 -2.60 -6.11 16.42
CA HIS A 43 -3.01 -7.37 17.00
C HIS A 43 -2.08 -8.50 16.51
N PRO A 44 -1.40 -9.24 17.41
CA PRO A 44 -0.37 -10.21 17.03
C PRO A 44 -0.89 -11.45 16.29
N LYS A 45 -2.21 -11.61 16.16
CA LYS A 45 -2.84 -12.73 15.44
C LYS A 45 -2.99 -12.48 13.94
N GLU A 46 -2.86 -11.23 13.53
CA GLU A 46 -3.09 -10.81 12.15
C GLU A 46 -1.74 -10.59 11.46
N ASP A 47 -1.60 -11.09 10.23
CA ASP A 47 -0.34 -10.99 9.48
C ASP A 47 -0.18 -9.65 8.72
N TYR A 48 -1.05 -8.67 9.00
CA TYR A 48 -0.98 -7.33 8.42
C TYR A 48 0.21 -6.55 8.98
N ARG A 49 0.99 -5.96 8.07
CA ARG A 49 2.13 -5.09 8.37
C ARG A 49 1.90 -3.72 7.77
N VAL A 50 2.22 -2.67 8.53
CA VAL A 50 2.15 -1.28 8.04
C VAL A 50 3.47 -0.57 8.32
N LEU A 51 4.04 0.04 7.28
CA LEU A 51 5.15 0.99 7.39
C LEU A 51 4.63 2.39 7.11
N ALA A 52 5.06 3.37 7.90
CA ALA A 52 4.75 4.78 7.67
C ALA A 52 6.01 5.60 7.43
N ALA A 53 5.89 6.59 6.55
CA ALA A 53 6.89 7.60 6.30
C ALA A 53 6.61 8.81 7.20
N ALA A 54 7.60 9.27 7.95
CA ALA A 54 7.47 10.41 8.86
C ALA A 54 8.58 11.44 8.61
N ASP A 55 8.26 12.71 8.82
CA ASP A 55 9.24 13.80 8.82
C ASP A 55 9.98 13.91 10.18
N PRO A 56 10.98 14.80 10.32
CA PRO A 56 11.70 14.98 11.58
C PRO A 56 10.82 15.44 12.75
N GLN A 57 9.66 16.02 12.46
CA GLN A 57 8.66 16.45 13.44
C GLN A 57 7.64 15.35 13.78
N GLN A 58 7.86 14.12 13.30
CA GLN A 58 6.97 12.96 13.50
C GLN A 58 5.58 13.14 12.88
N ARG A 59 5.46 13.97 11.84
CA ARG A 59 4.23 14.05 11.04
C ARG A 59 4.25 12.92 10.02
N MET A 60 3.19 12.12 10.01
CA MET A 60 3.02 11.05 9.02
C MET A 60 2.75 11.65 7.65
N LEU A 61 3.50 11.22 6.65
CA LEU A 61 3.42 11.70 5.27
C LEU A 61 2.78 10.67 4.33
N GLY A 62 2.69 9.41 4.77
CA GLY A 62 2.14 8.32 4.00
C GLY A 62 2.41 6.97 4.65
N PHE A 63 1.82 5.91 4.11
CA PHE A 63 2.01 4.55 4.56
C PHE A 63 1.88 3.53 3.43
N VAL A 64 2.39 2.33 3.69
CA VAL A 64 2.13 1.13 2.90
C VAL A 64 1.70 0.00 3.84
N SER A 65 0.64 -0.71 3.47
CA SER A 65 0.17 -1.91 4.16
C SER A 65 0.32 -3.14 3.26
N TYR A 66 0.77 -4.24 3.86
CA TYR A 66 1.10 -5.47 3.15
C TYR A 66 1.04 -6.68 4.09
N GLY A 67 1.00 -7.88 3.54
CA GLY A 67 0.92 -9.12 4.31
C GLY A 67 1.30 -10.34 3.47
N PRO A 68 1.67 -11.46 4.11
CA PRO A 68 1.89 -12.72 3.42
C PRO A 68 0.57 -13.25 2.87
N ILE A 69 0.62 -13.92 1.72
CA ILE A 69 -0.54 -14.63 1.17
C ILE A 69 -0.62 -16.00 1.88
N PRO A 70 -1.72 -16.33 2.58
CA PRO A 70 -1.86 -17.60 3.27
C PRO A 70 -1.63 -18.80 2.34
N LEU A 71 -1.03 -19.86 2.87
CA LEU A 71 -0.74 -21.10 2.14
C LEU A 71 0.20 -20.92 0.94
N THR A 72 1.07 -19.91 0.98
CA THR A 72 2.10 -19.68 -0.04
C THR A 72 3.47 -19.44 0.58
N GLU A 73 4.52 -19.63 -0.21
CA GLU A 73 5.90 -19.38 0.19
C GLU A 73 6.40 -18.09 -0.46
N ASN A 74 6.85 -17.14 0.37
CA ASN A 74 7.45 -15.88 -0.10
C ASN A 74 6.57 -15.13 -1.11
N ARG A 75 5.24 -15.15 -0.91
CA ARG A 75 4.28 -14.32 -1.65
C ARG A 75 3.61 -13.35 -0.70
N PHE A 76 3.50 -12.12 -1.14
CA PHE A 76 2.94 -11.03 -0.34
C PHE A 76 1.97 -10.23 -1.19
N ASP A 77 0.90 -9.77 -0.56
CA ASP A 77 0.04 -8.74 -1.12
C ASP A 77 0.47 -7.38 -0.56
N LEU A 78 0.57 -6.37 -1.42
CA LEU A 78 0.50 -4.97 -1.03
C LEU A 78 -0.96 -4.56 -1.12
N TYR A 79 -1.58 -4.29 0.03
CA TYR A 79 -3.00 -3.93 0.11
C TYR A 79 -3.23 -2.47 -0.22
N TRP A 80 -2.50 -1.55 0.42
CA TRP A 80 -2.65 -0.12 0.21
C TRP A 80 -1.29 0.59 0.24
N ILE A 81 -1.15 1.60 -0.62
CA ILE A 81 -0.11 2.63 -0.47
C ILE A 81 -0.77 4.00 -0.63
N ALA A 82 -0.62 4.84 0.39
CA ALA A 82 -1.24 6.16 0.41
C ALA A 82 -0.23 7.21 0.88
N VAL A 83 -0.25 8.36 0.22
CA VAL A 83 0.54 9.53 0.58
C VAL A 83 -0.44 10.65 0.92
N ASP A 84 -0.15 11.42 1.96
CA ASP A 84 -0.95 12.58 2.31
C ASP A 84 -0.99 13.55 1.12
N PRO A 85 -2.18 13.86 0.54
CA PRO A 85 -2.27 14.72 -0.63
C PRO A 85 -1.82 16.17 -0.34
N GLN A 86 -1.72 16.57 0.93
CA GLN A 86 -1.15 17.85 1.32
C GLN A 86 0.38 17.88 1.19
N GLN A 87 1.01 16.70 1.13
CA GLN A 87 2.43 16.55 0.90
C GLN A 87 2.61 16.30 -0.61
N GLY A 88 3.28 17.22 -1.30
CA GLY A 88 3.49 17.15 -2.75
C GLY A 88 4.21 15.87 -3.21
N ARG A 89 4.44 15.73 -4.52
CA ARG A 89 5.12 14.57 -5.14
C ARG A 89 6.62 14.55 -4.84
N HIS A 90 7.00 14.23 -3.61
CA HIS A 90 8.39 14.16 -3.14
C HIS A 90 8.96 12.73 -3.15
N GLY A 91 8.37 11.82 -3.93
CA GLY A 91 8.81 10.42 -4.01
C GLY A 91 8.46 9.56 -2.80
N ILE A 92 7.58 10.03 -1.90
CA ILE A 92 7.22 9.33 -0.65
C ILE A 92 6.68 7.92 -0.91
N GLY A 93 5.78 7.77 -1.89
CA GLY A 93 5.27 6.46 -2.30
C GLY A 93 6.38 5.53 -2.81
N THR A 94 7.34 6.06 -3.58
CA THR A 94 8.51 5.29 -4.02
C THR A 94 9.38 4.86 -2.84
N MET A 95 9.61 5.74 -1.86
CA MET A 95 10.40 5.40 -0.67
C MET A 95 9.71 4.31 0.18
N LEU A 96 8.40 4.44 0.40
CA LEU A 96 7.59 3.45 1.11
C LEU A 96 7.64 2.08 0.44
N LEU A 97 7.43 2.05 -0.88
CA LEU A 97 7.47 0.83 -1.66
C LEU A 97 8.86 0.17 -1.61
N ALA A 98 9.93 0.94 -1.85
CA ALA A 98 11.29 0.43 -1.85
C ALA A 98 11.70 -0.12 -0.47
N GLU A 99 11.30 0.53 0.63
CA GLU A 99 11.59 0.03 1.98
C GLU A 99 10.81 -1.25 2.31
N MET A 100 9.55 -1.38 1.86
CA MET A 100 8.78 -2.61 1.97
C MET A 100 9.45 -3.76 1.20
N GLU A 101 9.79 -3.53 -0.08
CA GLU A 101 10.47 -4.49 -0.95
C GLU A 101 11.78 -4.96 -0.30
N LYS A 102 12.63 -4.03 0.14
CA LYS A 102 13.90 -4.31 0.80
C LYS A 102 13.75 -5.17 2.06
N ARG A 103 12.72 -4.90 2.89
CA ARG A 103 12.49 -5.68 4.11
C ARG A 103 12.03 -7.10 3.81
N LEU A 104 11.25 -7.28 2.74
CA LEU A 104 10.76 -8.59 2.35
C LEU A 104 11.85 -9.43 1.67
N SER A 105 12.66 -8.84 0.78
CA SER A 105 13.68 -9.57 0.02
C SER A 105 15.07 -9.63 0.66
N ALA A 106 15.19 -9.27 1.95
CA ALA A 106 16.49 -9.17 2.62
C ALA A 106 17.35 -10.45 2.56
N ASN A 107 16.72 -11.63 2.55
CA ASN A 107 17.42 -12.93 2.54
C ASN A 107 17.01 -13.86 1.39
N THR A 108 15.83 -13.67 0.80
CA THR A 108 15.26 -14.57 -0.20
C THR A 108 14.42 -13.77 -1.19
N PRO A 109 14.43 -14.11 -2.49
CA PRO A 109 13.52 -13.48 -3.44
C PRO A 109 12.05 -13.64 -3.05
N VAL A 110 11.27 -12.59 -3.22
CA VAL A 110 9.84 -12.57 -2.88
C VAL A 110 9.02 -12.13 -4.07
N HIS A 111 7.78 -12.58 -4.15
CA HIS A 111 6.82 -12.05 -5.12
C HIS A 111 5.83 -11.16 -4.39
N ILE A 112 5.64 -9.96 -4.91
CA ILE A 112 4.71 -8.98 -4.37
C ILE A 112 3.61 -8.77 -5.40
N TYR A 113 2.37 -8.94 -4.98
CA TYR A 113 1.18 -8.76 -5.80
C TYR A 113 0.42 -7.50 -5.37
N ILE A 114 -0.19 -6.85 -6.35
CA ILE A 114 -1.02 -5.67 -6.15
C ILE A 114 -2.26 -5.83 -7.00
N ASP A 115 -3.41 -5.60 -6.38
CA ASP A 115 -4.69 -5.54 -7.04
C ASP A 115 -5.10 -4.07 -7.25
N THR A 116 -5.55 -3.72 -8.46
CA THR A 116 -6.05 -2.37 -8.71
C THR A 116 -7.15 -2.34 -9.78
N SER A 117 -8.02 -1.33 -9.68
CA SER A 117 -9.12 -1.08 -10.62
C SER A 117 -8.61 -0.64 -12.00
N SER A 118 -9.35 -0.98 -13.07
CA SER A 118 -9.09 -0.49 -14.43
C SER A 118 -9.62 0.92 -14.72
N THR A 119 -10.46 1.48 -13.84
CA THR A 119 -11.07 2.81 -14.02
C THR A 119 -10.04 3.94 -14.13
N GLU A 120 -10.42 5.08 -14.72
CA GLU A 120 -9.53 6.23 -14.95
C GLU A 120 -8.94 6.79 -13.65
N GLY A 121 -9.69 6.77 -12.55
CA GLY A 121 -9.24 7.26 -11.24
C GLY A 121 -7.99 6.53 -10.74
N TYR A 122 -7.79 5.27 -11.14
CA TYR A 122 -6.64 4.44 -10.75
C TYR A 122 -5.49 4.44 -11.77
N LEU A 123 -5.62 5.15 -12.90
CA LEU A 123 -4.54 5.29 -13.88
C LEU A 123 -3.22 5.81 -13.25
N PRO A 124 -3.22 6.78 -12.31
CA PRO A 124 -1.99 7.21 -11.64
C PRO A 124 -1.33 6.09 -10.82
N ALA A 125 -2.11 5.23 -10.16
CA ALA A 125 -1.59 4.08 -9.40
C ALA A 125 -0.99 3.03 -10.35
N ARG A 126 -1.70 2.67 -11.43
CA ARG A 126 -1.19 1.76 -12.46
C ARG A 126 0.15 2.22 -13.04
N ARG A 127 0.23 3.48 -13.48
CA ARG A 127 1.48 4.09 -13.96
C ARG A 127 2.57 4.15 -12.90
N PHE A 128 2.22 4.30 -11.63
CA PHE A 128 3.18 4.26 -10.54
C PHE A 128 3.80 2.87 -10.45
N TYR A 129 3.01 1.80 -10.38
CA TYR A 129 3.52 0.44 -10.26
C TYR A 129 4.32 -0.01 -11.49
N GLU A 130 3.86 0.30 -12.70
CA GLU A 130 4.60 0.04 -13.95
C GLU A 130 6.00 0.68 -13.93
N LYS A 131 6.10 1.94 -13.48
CA LYS A 131 7.39 2.63 -13.32
C LYS A 131 8.30 2.02 -12.26
N GLN A 132 7.74 1.28 -11.29
CA GLN A 132 8.49 0.61 -10.24
C GLN A 132 8.88 -0.83 -10.63
N GLY A 133 8.59 -1.24 -11.88
CA GLY A 133 8.95 -2.55 -12.43
C GLY A 133 7.95 -3.65 -12.12
N TYR A 134 6.70 -3.30 -11.77
CA TYR A 134 5.63 -4.27 -11.66
C TYR A 134 5.02 -4.55 -13.04
N GLU A 135 4.76 -5.83 -13.31
CA GLU A 135 4.21 -6.32 -14.55
C GLU A 135 2.79 -6.84 -14.34
N ILE A 136 1.91 -6.69 -15.34
CA ILE A 136 0.56 -7.26 -15.28
C ILE A 136 0.66 -8.79 -15.42
N VAL A 137 0.07 -9.52 -14.49
CA VAL A 137 0.03 -11.00 -14.50
C VAL A 137 -1.37 -11.58 -14.61
N ALA A 138 -2.40 -10.79 -14.32
CA ALA A 138 -3.79 -11.15 -14.58
C ALA A 138 -4.66 -9.91 -14.81
N HIS A 139 -5.73 -10.09 -15.59
CA HIS A 139 -6.76 -9.09 -15.85
C HIS A 139 -8.11 -9.79 -15.87
N MET A 140 -8.96 -9.47 -14.91
CA MET A 140 -10.29 -10.06 -14.75
C MET A 140 -11.35 -9.00 -15.06
N GLN A 141 -12.09 -9.22 -16.14
CA GLN A 141 -13.13 -8.31 -16.61
C GLN A 141 -14.28 -8.22 -15.63
N ASP A 142 -14.82 -7.01 -15.44
CA ASP A 142 -15.99 -6.71 -14.60
C ASP A 142 -15.89 -7.25 -13.15
N PHE A 143 -14.67 -7.44 -12.64
CA PHE A 143 -14.43 -8.08 -11.35
C PHE A 143 -15.01 -7.30 -10.17
N TYR A 144 -14.80 -5.98 -10.13
CA TYR A 144 -15.29 -5.14 -9.05
C TYR A 144 -16.77 -4.75 -9.27
N ARG A 145 -17.12 -4.50 -10.54
CA ARG A 145 -18.45 -4.13 -11.05
C ARG A 145 -18.39 -4.04 -12.58
N ASN A 146 -19.54 -3.92 -13.23
CA ASN A 146 -19.61 -3.68 -14.67
C ASN A 146 -18.78 -2.43 -15.06
N GLY A 147 -17.82 -2.62 -15.98
CA GLY A 147 -16.89 -1.61 -16.45
C GLY A 147 -15.69 -1.33 -15.53
N ASP A 148 -15.50 -2.11 -14.46
CA ASP A 148 -14.41 -1.96 -13.50
C ASP A 148 -13.70 -3.31 -13.27
N ASP A 149 -12.63 -3.50 -14.02
CA ASP A 149 -11.85 -4.73 -14.01
C ASP A 149 -10.86 -4.74 -12.85
N LYS A 150 -10.45 -5.93 -12.46
CA LYS A 150 -9.29 -6.14 -11.59
C LYS A 150 -8.05 -6.42 -12.42
N ILE A 151 -7.05 -5.57 -12.28
CA ILE A 151 -5.72 -5.75 -12.84
C ILE A 151 -4.78 -6.15 -11.71
N VAL A 152 -4.12 -7.29 -11.87
CA VAL A 152 -3.16 -7.82 -10.92
C VAL A 152 -1.76 -7.56 -11.44
N TYR A 153 -1.00 -6.79 -10.67
CA TYR A 153 0.41 -6.51 -10.91
C TYR A 153 1.27 -7.42 -10.03
N ARG A 154 2.46 -7.80 -10.53
CA ARG A 154 3.46 -8.57 -9.79
C ARG A 154 4.85 -8.01 -10.01
N LYS A 155 5.67 -8.00 -8.96
CA LYS A 155 7.13 -7.85 -9.06
C LYS A 155 7.82 -8.95 -8.27
N VAL A 156 8.95 -9.42 -8.77
CA VAL A 156 9.89 -10.28 -8.03
C VAL A 156 11.01 -9.38 -7.50
N CYS A 157 11.20 -9.35 -6.18
CA CYS A 157 12.20 -8.53 -5.49
C CYS A 157 13.26 -9.38 -4.81
#